data_AF-A0A2E0FDM3-F1
#
_entry.id   AF-A0A2E0FDM3-F1
#
_cell.length_a   1.000
_cell.length_b   1.000
_cell.length_c   1.000
_cell.angle_alpha   90.00
_cell.angle_beta   90.00
_cell.angle_gamma   90.00
#
_symmetry.space_group_name_H-M   'P 1'
#
loop_
_entity.id
_entity.type
_entity.pdbx_description
1 polymer ?
#
loop_
_entity_poly.entity_id
_entity_poly.type
_entity_poly.pdbx_seq_one_letter_code
_entity_poly.pdbx_strand_id
1 'polypeptide(L)'
;MGNILFQVELGCYVTKAFYLSYTTKNLLKRIILFSVTLLQLLDCIGAERLLVPNCKPVKGNYLFAAETEVTNGQYLLFLADEYKNYGYERYLTLLPDTAQWNTPGRFNEPYQEHYFRHPAYRNYPVVNLTKKQVEAYCNWLESKLNVQYAKSTDQSIVSIDVRLPSDREWQEAARGGDENAIFPWPGLGLRNTTDKFKGQFMANFTRGGGDYMGVAGSLNDGADITAPVQSYWPNGFGLYNMAGNVAEMVQEEGRTRGGSWASRAPYLEI
;
A
#
# COMPACT_ATOMS: atom_id res chain seq x y z
N MET A 1 8.14 23.00 -15.24
CA MET A 1 8.01 22.60 -13.82
C MET A 1 6.57 22.16 -13.58
N GLY A 2 6.20 21.01 -14.16
CA GLY A 2 4.83 20.53 -14.21
C GLY A 2 4.60 19.46 -13.14
N ASN A 3 3.49 19.62 -12.42
CA ASN A 3 3.02 18.78 -11.34
C ASN A 3 2.98 17.29 -11.76
N ILE A 4 3.81 16.46 -11.12
CA ILE A 4 3.65 15.00 -11.14
C ILE A 4 2.64 14.69 -10.03
N LEU A 5 1.37 14.94 -10.33
CA LEU A 5 0.22 14.61 -9.49
C LEU A 5 -0.55 13.41 -10.05
N PHE A 6 0.10 12.61 -10.89
CA PHE A 6 -0.55 11.52 -11.58
C PHE A 6 -0.13 10.21 -10.97
N GLN A 7 -1.10 9.66 -10.26
CA GLN A 7 -1.27 8.24 -9.96
C GLN A 7 -0.59 7.90 -8.65
N VAL A 8 -1.31 8.33 -7.62
CA VAL A 8 -0.90 8.30 -6.24
C VAL A 8 -1.88 7.45 -5.44
N GLU A 9 -1.35 6.51 -4.66
CA GLU A 9 -2.16 5.47 -4.05
C GLU A 9 -2.07 5.36 -2.54
N LEU A 10 -2.86 4.45 -1.97
CA LEU A 10 -3.17 4.32 -0.57
C LEU A 10 -2.21 3.34 0.10
N GLY A 11 -1.13 3.86 0.66
CA GLY A 11 -0.47 3.14 1.74
C GLY A 11 -1.46 3.09 2.92
N CYS A 12 -2.10 1.96 3.17
CA CYS A 12 -3.01 1.83 4.30
C CYS A 12 -2.23 1.24 5.47
N TYR A 13 -1.93 2.06 6.47
CA TYR A 13 -1.32 1.60 7.71
C TYR A 13 -2.39 1.37 8.76
N VAL A 14 -2.39 0.17 9.34
CA VAL A 14 -3.26 -0.18 10.47
C VAL A 14 -2.46 -0.07 11.75
N THR A 15 -2.89 0.79 12.68
CA THR A 15 -2.34 0.84 14.02
C THR A 15 -3.27 0.25 15.08
N LYS A 16 -2.71 -0.55 16.00
CA LYS A 16 -3.43 -1.23 17.09
C LYS A 16 -3.31 -0.42 18.38
N ALA A 17 -4.44 0.00 18.97
CA ALA A 17 -4.47 0.40 20.38
C ALA A 17 -4.64 -0.86 21.27
N PHE A 18 -3.83 -1.00 22.32
CA PHE A 18 -3.97 -2.08 23.31
C PHE A 18 -4.74 -1.59 24.54
N TYR A 19 -5.66 -2.40 25.07
CA TYR A 19 -6.24 -2.20 26.40
C TYR A 19 -5.29 -2.89 27.37
N LEU A 20 -4.57 -2.11 28.19
CA LEU A 20 -4.05 -2.66 29.44
C LEU A 20 -5.25 -2.81 30.37
N SER A 21 -5.90 -3.98 30.36
CA SER A 21 -6.88 -4.34 31.38
C SER A 21 -6.15 -4.60 32.70
N TYR A 22 -5.75 -3.54 33.40
CA TYR A 22 -5.44 -3.63 34.83
C TYR A 22 -6.75 -3.56 35.61
N THR A 23 -7.52 -4.64 35.56
CA THR A 23 -8.63 -4.86 36.49
C THR A 23 -8.10 -5.57 37.73
N THR A 24 -7.44 -4.83 38.61
CA THR A 24 -7.71 -4.89 40.05
C THR A 24 -7.13 -3.65 40.72
N LYS A 25 -8.04 -2.78 41.17
CA LYS A 25 -7.79 -1.80 42.22
C LYS A 25 -7.08 -2.51 43.39
N ASN A 26 -6.04 -1.88 43.93
CA ASN A 26 -5.26 -2.26 45.11
C ASN A 26 -4.13 -3.28 44.93
N LEU A 27 -3.00 -2.88 44.33
CA LEU A 27 -1.67 -3.34 44.79
C LEU A 27 -0.52 -2.42 44.35
N LEU A 28 -0.75 -1.11 44.35
CA LEU A 28 0.35 -0.13 44.36
C LEU A 28 1.15 -0.34 45.66
N LYS A 29 2.47 -0.45 45.52
CA LYS A 29 3.51 -0.46 46.58
C LYS A 29 3.88 -1.84 47.13
N ARG A 30 4.67 -2.60 46.37
CA ARG A 30 5.89 -3.32 46.84
C ARG A 30 6.48 -4.08 45.66
N ILE A 31 7.81 -4.15 45.59
CA ILE A 31 8.63 -4.93 44.65
C ILE A 31 9.00 -4.15 43.36
N ILE A 32 9.67 -3.01 43.58
CA ILE A 32 10.89 -2.71 42.81
C ILE A 32 11.89 -3.84 43.16
N LEU A 33 12.61 -4.36 42.16
CA LEU A 33 13.58 -5.47 42.19
C LEU A 33 13.00 -6.88 42.10
N PHE A 34 12.68 -7.33 40.88
CA PHE A 34 12.99 -8.70 40.47
C PHE A 34 13.42 -8.72 38.99
N SER A 35 14.74 -8.74 38.81
CA SER A 35 15.52 -9.33 37.73
C SER A 35 15.08 -9.15 36.26
N VAL A 36 15.96 -8.49 35.53
CA VAL A 36 16.07 -8.29 34.07
C VAL A 36 16.18 -9.61 33.25
N THR A 37 15.80 -10.76 33.81
CA THR A 37 15.95 -12.08 33.15
C THR A 37 14.62 -12.79 32.85
N LEU A 38 13.47 -12.17 33.11
CA LEU A 38 12.14 -12.73 32.79
C LEU A 38 11.38 -11.91 31.72
N LEU A 39 12.10 -11.22 30.82
CA LEU A 39 11.49 -10.59 29.64
C LEU A 39 11.75 -11.35 28.33
N GLN A 40 12.50 -12.46 28.37
CA GLN A 40 12.82 -13.28 27.19
C GLN A 40 11.98 -14.56 27.08
N LEU A 41 10.95 -14.74 27.92
CA LEU A 41 10.12 -15.96 27.95
C LEU A 41 8.62 -15.71 27.71
N LEU A 42 8.26 -14.52 27.20
CA LEU A 42 6.90 -14.22 26.73
C LEU A 42 6.76 -14.15 25.21
N ASP A 43 7.79 -14.59 24.47
CA ASP A 43 7.71 -14.78 23.00
C ASP A 43 7.09 -16.14 22.61
N CYS A 44 6.59 -16.92 23.57
CA CYS A 44 6.20 -18.31 23.36
C CYS A 44 4.85 -18.69 24.00
N ILE A 45 3.82 -17.87 23.81
CA ILE A 45 2.42 -18.34 23.93
C ILE A 45 1.63 -17.67 22.80
N GLY A 46 1.59 -18.36 21.64
CA GLY A 46 0.64 -18.15 20.54
C GLY A 46 0.13 -16.73 20.33
N ALA A 47 0.95 -15.86 19.74
CA ALA A 47 0.40 -14.70 19.04
C ALA A 47 -0.33 -15.25 17.81
N GLU A 48 -1.63 -15.54 17.95
CA GLU A 48 -2.52 -15.63 16.80
C GLU A 48 -2.30 -14.36 16.00
N ARG A 49 -1.58 -14.52 14.88
CA ARG A 49 -1.15 -13.43 14.03
C ARG A 49 -2.43 -12.76 13.57
N LEU A 50 -2.69 -11.54 14.03
CA LEU A 50 -3.85 -10.77 13.59
C LEU A 50 -3.76 -10.63 12.07
N LEU A 51 -4.58 -11.40 11.36
CA LEU A 51 -4.69 -11.31 9.91
C LEU A 51 -5.69 -10.20 9.59
N VAL A 52 -5.21 -8.95 9.57
CA VAL A 52 -5.94 -7.90 8.87
C VAL A 52 -5.97 -8.30 7.38
N PRO A 53 -7.16 -8.50 6.78
CA PRO A 53 -7.24 -8.99 5.41
C PRO A 53 -6.43 -8.10 4.47
N ASN A 54 -5.56 -8.72 3.66
CA ASN A 54 -4.68 -8.03 2.71
C ASN A 54 -3.68 -7.04 3.34
N CYS A 55 -3.26 -7.25 4.60
CA CYS A 55 -2.16 -6.49 5.21
C CYS A 55 -1.05 -7.41 5.72
N LYS A 56 0.18 -6.89 5.76
CA LYS A 56 1.37 -7.54 6.32
C LYS A 56 1.91 -6.74 7.51
N PRO A 57 2.43 -7.40 8.56
CA PRO A 57 3.10 -6.71 9.65
C PRO A 57 4.43 -6.12 9.19
N VAL A 58 4.62 -4.82 9.40
CA VAL A 58 5.88 -4.10 9.14
C VAL A 58 6.68 -3.97 10.43
N LYS A 59 6.02 -3.70 11.55
CA LYS A 59 6.68 -3.48 12.84
C LYS A 59 5.85 -4.04 14.00
N GLY A 60 6.37 -5.12 14.59
CA GLY A 60 5.72 -5.82 15.68
C GLY A 60 4.27 -6.19 15.37
N ASN A 61 3.42 -6.13 16.40
CA ASN A 61 1.99 -6.42 16.30
C ASN A 61 1.11 -5.15 16.26
N TYR A 62 1.70 -4.01 15.89
CA TYR A 62 1.03 -2.71 15.97
C TYR A 62 1.11 -1.87 14.70
N LEU A 63 2.00 -2.19 13.75
CA LEU A 63 2.08 -1.48 12.46
C LEU A 63 1.99 -2.50 11.33
N PHE A 64 0.95 -2.37 10.53
CA PHE A 64 0.71 -3.20 9.36
C PHE A 64 0.61 -2.30 8.13
N ALA A 65 1.09 -2.78 6.99
CA ALA A 65 0.90 -2.13 5.69
C ALA A 65 0.01 -3.02 4.80
N ALA A 66 -0.76 -2.42 3.90
CA ALA A 66 -1.44 -3.17 2.85
C ALA A 66 -0.43 -3.99 2.03
N GLU A 67 -0.77 -5.24 1.73
CA GLU A 67 0.07 -6.15 0.95
C GLU A 67 0.33 -5.63 -0.47
N THR A 68 -0.65 -4.92 -1.00
CA THR A 68 -0.60 -4.32 -2.31
C THR A 68 -1.18 -2.93 -2.26
N GLU A 69 -0.81 -2.16 -3.26
CA GLU A 69 -1.63 -1.18 -3.93
C GLU A 69 -3.16 -1.50 -3.87
N VAL A 70 -3.97 -0.55 -3.39
CA VAL A 70 -5.42 -0.46 -3.46
C VAL A 70 -5.89 -0.51 -4.90
N THR A 71 -6.68 -1.53 -5.17
CA THR A 71 -7.21 -1.81 -6.50
C THR A 71 -8.42 -0.95 -6.85
N ASN A 72 -8.67 -0.80 -8.16
CA ASN A 72 -9.93 -0.28 -8.68
C ASN A 72 -11.15 -1.03 -8.08
N GLY A 73 -11.04 -2.36 -7.93
CA GLY A 73 -12.10 -3.18 -7.34
C GLY A 73 -12.42 -2.81 -5.89
N GLN A 74 -11.41 -2.58 -5.05
CA GLN A 74 -11.59 -2.15 -3.67
C GLN A 74 -12.17 -0.74 -3.59
N TYR A 75 -11.68 0.19 -4.41
CA TYR A 75 -12.19 1.56 -4.44
C TYR A 75 -13.65 1.63 -4.91
N LEU A 76 -14.06 0.77 -5.86
CA LEU A 76 -15.46 0.65 -6.28
C LEU A 76 -16.39 0.17 -5.16
N LEU A 77 -15.92 -0.68 -4.25
CA LEU A 77 -16.70 -1.10 -3.07
C LEU A 77 -16.93 0.07 -2.11
N PHE A 78 -15.89 0.87 -1.89
CA PHE A 78 -15.98 2.12 -1.13
C PHE A 78 -17.03 3.06 -1.75
N LEU A 79 -16.93 3.35 -3.05
CA LEU A 79 -17.87 4.23 -3.73
C LEU A 79 -19.32 3.73 -3.67
N ALA A 80 -19.53 2.42 -3.79
CA ALA A 80 -20.86 1.82 -3.71
C ALA A 80 -21.50 2.00 -2.32
N ASP A 81 -20.71 1.88 -1.26
CA ASP A 81 -21.17 2.09 0.11
C ASP A 81 -21.43 3.58 0.41
N GLU A 82 -20.55 4.47 -0.04
CA GLU A 82 -20.74 5.92 0.09
C GLU A 82 -21.99 6.39 -0.66
N TYR A 83 -22.22 5.89 -1.88
CA TYR A 83 -23.44 6.18 -2.64
C TYR A 83 -24.70 5.75 -1.88
N LYS A 84 -24.67 4.55 -1.28
CA LYS A 84 -25.80 4.01 -0.53
C LYS A 84 -26.11 4.80 0.73
N ASN A 85 -25.07 5.26 1.45
CA ASN A 85 -25.23 5.90 2.76
C ASN A 85 -25.41 7.42 2.67
N TYR A 86 -24.82 8.07 1.66
CA TYR A 86 -24.75 9.54 1.55
C TYR A 86 -25.27 10.08 0.21
N GLY A 87 -25.62 9.23 -0.75
CA GLY A 87 -26.25 9.60 -2.02
C GLY A 87 -25.30 9.97 -3.15
N TYR A 88 -25.89 10.42 -4.27
CA TYR A 88 -25.18 10.64 -5.54
C TYR A 88 -24.16 11.79 -5.50
N GLU A 89 -24.48 12.89 -4.81
CA GLU A 89 -23.58 14.04 -4.70
C GLU A 89 -22.25 13.65 -4.04
N ARG A 90 -22.32 12.87 -2.95
CA ARG A 90 -21.13 12.34 -2.28
C ARG A 90 -20.31 11.46 -3.22
N TYR A 91 -20.98 10.55 -3.93
CA TYR A 91 -20.34 9.67 -4.90
C TYR A 91 -19.56 10.46 -5.97
N LEU A 92 -20.14 11.52 -6.54
CA LEU A 92 -19.47 12.34 -7.54
C LEU A 92 -18.19 13.00 -7.03
N THR A 93 -18.18 13.48 -5.78
CA THR A 93 -16.97 14.08 -5.18
C THR A 93 -15.81 13.10 -4.99
N LEU A 94 -16.13 11.81 -4.89
CA LEU A 94 -15.17 10.73 -4.63
C LEU A 94 -14.72 10.02 -5.92
N LEU A 95 -15.28 10.35 -7.08
CA LEU A 95 -14.86 9.72 -8.33
C LEU A 95 -13.42 10.10 -8.71
N PRO A 96 -12.60 9.13 -9.15
CA PRO A 96 -11.27 9.43 -9.68
C PRO A 96 -11.35 10.32 -10.92
N ASP A 97 -10.36 11.20 -11.10
CA ASP A 97 -10.29 12.06 -12.27
C ASP A 97 -9.75 11.29 -13.49
N THR A 98 -10.67 10.74 -14.29
CA THR A 98 -10.30 9.98 -15.49
C THR A 98 -9.70 10.85 -16.59
N ALA A 99 -9.87 12.18 -16.57
CA ALA A 99 -9.34 13.06 -17.61
C ALA A 99 -7.80 13.09 -17.63
N GLN A 100 -7.15 12.71 -16.53
CA GLN A 100 -5.70 12.68 -16.43
C GLN A 100 -5.02 11.60 -17.28
N TRP A 101 -5.80 10.66 -17.83
CA TRP A 101 -5.32 9.76 -18.87
C TRP A 101 -5.06 10.45 -20.21
N ASN A 102 -5.71 11.60 -20.45
CA ASN A 102 -5.59 12.36 -21.68
C ASN A 102 -4.28 13.18 -21.70
N THR A 103 -3.24 12.59 -22.27
CA THR A 103 -1.96 13.27 -22.52
C THR A 103 -1.85 13.57 -24.01
N PRO A 104 -1.64 14.84 -24.42
CA PRO A 104 -1.49 15.20 -25.83
C PRO A 104 -0.41 14.38 -26.52
N GLY A 105 -0.74 13.78 -27.66
CA GLY A 105 0.19 12.96 -28.46
C GLY A 105 0.38 11.52 -27.97
N ARG A 106 -0.43 11.04 -27.02
CA ARG A 106 -0.51 9.63 -26.61
C ARG A 106 -1.89 9.06 -26.90
N PHE A 107 -1.96 7.84 -27.42
CA PHE A 107 -3.20 7.11 -27.69
C PHE A 107 -3.72 6.41 -26.42
N ASN A 108 -4.09 7.20 -25.41
CA ASN A 108 -4.51 6.72 -24.09
C ASN A 108 -6.04 6.79 -23.87
N GLU A 109 -6.81 7.13 -24.90
CA GLU A 109 -8.27 7.27 -24.85
C GLU A 109 -8.97 6.02 -24.26
N PRO A 110 -8.56 4.78 -24.57
CA PRO A 110 -9.17 3.59 -23.96
C PRO A 110 -9.05 3.56 -22.43
N TYR A 111 -7.97 4.08 -21.85
CA TYR A 111 -7.77 4.10 -20.40
C TYR A 111 -8.70 5.11 -19.71
N GLN A 112 -8.96 6.25 -20.35
CA GLN A 112 -9.90 7.24 -19.84
C GLN A 112 -11.30 6.65 -19.65
N GLU A 113 -11.75 5.84 -20.61
CA GLU A 113 -13.08 5.26 -20.60
C GLU A 113 -13.15 4.02 -19.69
N HIS A 114 -12.17 3.12 -19.81
CA HIS A 114 -12.28 1.76 -19.31
C HIS A 114 -11.45 1.46 -18.06
N TYR A 115 -10.36 2.18 -17.77
CA TYR A 115 -9.42 1.79 -16.70
C TYR A 115 -10.13 1.63 -15.35
N PHE A 116 -10.92 2.63 -14.93
CA PHE A 116 -11.62 2.55 -13.65
C PHE A 116 -12.92 1.74 -13.71
N ARG A 117 -13.53 1.61 -14.90
CA ARG A 117 -14.92 1.12 -15.04
C ARG A 117 -15.01 -0.34 -15.49
N HIS A 118 -14.05 -0.83 -16.25
CA HIS A 118 -14.13 -2.13 -16.90
C HIS A 118 -13.68 -3.25 -15.95
N PRO A 119 -14.37 -4.40 -15.89
CA PRO A 119 -14.02 -5.52 -15.00
C PRO A 119 -12.58 -6.04 -15.15
N ALA A 120 -11.99 -5.95 -16.34
CA ALA A 120 -10.62 -6.39 -16.60
C ALA A 120 -9.56 -5.65 -15.76
N TYR A 121 -9.85 -4.42 -15.32
CA TYR A 121 -8.93 -3.60 -14.53
C TYR A 121 -9.22 -3.64 -13.03
N ARG A 122 -10.07 -4.57 -12.54
CA ARG A 122 -10.46 -4.67 -11.13
C ARG A 122 -9.29 -4.91 -10.17
N ASN A 123 -8.23 -5.56 -10.64
CA ASN A 123 -7.02 -5.90 -9.88
C ASN A 123 -5.82 -4.99 -10.21
N TYR A 124 -6.06 -3.87 -10.89
CA TYR A 124 -5.06 -2.84 -11.16
C TYR A 124 -5.18 -1.73 -10.12
N PRO A 125 -4.08 -0.99 -9.84
CA PRO A 125 -4.08 0.06 -8.83
C PRO A 125 -5.08 1.16 -9.20
N VAL A 126 -5.76 1.71 -8.21
CA VAL A 126 -6.60 2.90 -8.40
C VAL A 126 -5.71 4.13 -8.57
N VAL A 127 -6.06 4.99 -9.51
CA VAL A 127 -5.22 6.14 -9.84
C VAL A 127 -6.02 7.43 -10.05
N ASN A 128 -5.30 8.56 -10.16
CA ASN A 128 -5.87 9.90 -10.33
C ASN A 128 -6.79 10.31 -9.17
N LEU A 129 -6.36 9.98 -7.96
CA LEU A 129 -7.02 10.38 -6.73
C LEU A 129 -6.38 11.64 -6.15
N THR A 130 -7.21 12.42 -5.47
CA THR A 130 -6.75 13.50 -4.59
C THR A 130 -6.51 12.96 -3.18
N LYS A 131 -5.66 13.64 -2.40
CA LYS A 131 -5.40 13.29 -1.01
C LYS A 131 -6.68 13.23 -0.16
N LYS A 132 -7.65 14.13 -0.40
CA LYS A 132 -8.95 14.13 0.29
C LYS A 132 -9.77 12.87 0.00
N GLN A 133 -9.71 12.37 -1.23
CA GLN A 133 -10.42 11.14 -1.63
C GLN A 133 -9.78 9.90 -1.00
N VAL A 134 -8.45 9.90 -0.90
CA VAL A 134 -7.64 8.89 -0.22
C VAL A 134 -7.93 8.87 1.28
N GLU A 135 -7.92 10.02 1.94
CA GLU A 135 -8.28 10.14 3.37
C GLU A 135 -9.72 9.67 3.63
N ALA A 136 -10.66 9.99 2.74
CA ALA A 136 -12.04 9.49 2.84
C ALA A 136 -12.12 7.97 2.75
N TYR A 137 -11.34 7.34 1.86
CA TYR A 137 -11.24 5.89 1.78
C TYR A 137 -10.63 5.29 3.04
N CYS A 138 -9.56 5.88 3.59
CA CYS A 138 -8.95 5.46 4.85
C CYS A 138 -9.98 5.45 5.99
N ASN A 139 -10.70 6.56 6.18
CA ASN A 139 -11.72 6.69 7.22
C ASN A 139 -12.87 5.68 7.05
N TRP A 140 -13.27 5.43 5.81
CA TRP A 140 -14.27 4.41 5.50
C TRP A 140 -13.78 3.01 5.86
N LEU A 141 -12.56 2.66 5.45
CA LEU A 141 -11.97 1.36 5.73
C LEU A 141 -11.77 1.15 7.24
N GLU A 142 -11.33 2.19 7.95
CA GLU A 142 -11.26 2.21 9.41
C GLU A 142 -12.59 1.84 10.05
N SER A 143 -13.68 2.50 9.62
CA SER A 143 -15.02 2.24 10.11
C SER A 143 -15.45 0.79 9.86
N LYS A 144 -15.21 0.26 8.66
CA LYS A 144 -15.57 -1.12 8.32
C LYS A 144 -14.78 -2.14 9.14
N LEU A 145 -13.47 -1.94 9.29
CA LEU A 145 -12.62 -2.82 10.08
C LEU A 145 -13.02 -2.77 11.56
N ASN A 146 -13.20 -1.59 12.14
CA ASN A 146 -13.62 -1.48 13.54
C ASN A 146 -14.98 -2.15 13.81
N VAL A 147 -15.95 -2.04 12.89
CA VAL A 147 -17.23 -2.76 13.01
C VAL A 147 -17.04 -4.28 12.89
N GLN A 148 -16.15 -4.73 12.01
CA GLN A 148 -15.85 -6.16 11.83
C GLN A 148 -15.18 -6.75 13.08
N TYR A 149 -14.16 -6.07 13.62
CA TYR A 149 -13.41 -6.55 14.79
C TYR A 149 -14.17 -6.37 16.11
N ALA A 150 -15.06 -5.38 16.23
CA ALA A 150 -15.95 -5.26 17.38
C ALA A 150 -16.91 -6.46 17.53
N LYS A 151 -17.20 -7.18 16.44
CA LYS A 151 -17.99 -8.42 16.45
C LYS A 151 -17.16 -9.66 16.73
N SER A 152 -15.84 -9.56 16.64
CA SER A 152 -14.94 -10.68 16.92
C SER A 152 -14.83 -10.91 18.42
N THR A 153 -14.76 -12.17 18.85
CA THR A 153 -14.67 -12.55 20.27
C THR A 153 -13.27 -12.34 20.85
N ASP A 154 -12.28 -12.04 19.99
CA ASP A 154 -10.92 -11.75 20.40
C ASP A 154 -10.82 -10.32 20.96
N GLN A 155 -10.75 -10.24 22.29
CA GLN A 155 -10.66 -8.98 23.04
C GLN A 155 -9.28 -8.31 22.94
N SER A 156 -8.35 -8.87 22.15
CA SER A 156 -6.99 -8.36 22.06
C SER A 156 -6.89 -7.03 21.29
N ILE A 157 -7.91 -6.62 20.54
CA ILE A 157 -7.91 -5.42 19.67
C ILE A 157 -8.94 -4.42 20.18
N VAL A 158 -8.48 -3.21 20.49
CA VAL A 158 -9.35 -2.14 21.00
C VAL A 158 -9.91 -1.30 19.87
N SER A 159 -9.04 -0.90 18.95
CA SER A 159 -9.36 -0.08 17.80
C SER A 159 -8.28 -0.25 16.75
N ILE A 160 -8.69 -0.18 15.50
CA ILE A 160 -7.86 -0.09 14.31
C ILE A 160 -7.96 1.34 13.81
N ASP A 161 -6.81 1.98 13.63
CA ASP A 161 -6.68 3.28 12.96
C ASP A 161 -6.13 3.02 11.55
N VAL A 162 -6.76 3.60 10.53
CA VAL A 162 -6.36 3.44 9.13
C VAL A 162 -6.00 4.79 8.55
N ARG A 163 -4.77 4.90 8.02
CA ARG A 163 -4.25 6.15 7.47
C ARG A 163 -3.17 5.93 6.43
N LEU A 164 -2.82 7.02 5.74
CA LEU A 164 -1.61 7.10 4.93
C LEU A 164 -0.34 6.86 5.76
N PRO A 165 0.72 6.27 5.18
CA PRO A 165 2.04 6.21 5.79
C PRO A 165 2.60 7.61 6.03
N SER A 166 3.37 7.77 7.09
CA SER A 166 4.46 8.75 7.06
C SER A 166 5.56 8.30 6.11
N ASP A 167 6.34 9.25 5.61
CA ASP A 167 7.48 9.00 4.73
C ASP A 167 8.42 7.91 5.27
N ARG A 168 8.68 7.97 6.58
CA ARG A 168 9.55 7.02 7.28
C ARG A 168 8.93 5.63 7.38
N GLU A 169 7.65 5.53 7.72
CA GLU A 169 6.95 4.25 7.78
C GLU A 169 6.94 3.57 6.42
N TRP A 170 6.74 4.35 5.34
CA TRP A 170 6.81 3.85 3.98
C TRP A 170 8.20 3.29 3.65
N GLN A 171 9.26 4.02 3.96
CA GLN A 171 10.63 3.53 3.73
C GLN A 171 10.96 2.29 4.58
N GLU A 172 10.54 2.25 5.84
CA GLU A 172 10.70 1.07 6.71
C GLU A 172 9.99 -0.15 6.10
N ALA A 173 8.77 0.02 5.58
CA ALA A 173 8.02 -1.02 4.90
C ALA A 173 8.70 -1.46 3.59
N ALA A 174 9.17 -0.52 2.78
CA ALA A 174 9.81 -0.79 1.50
C ALA A 174 11.10 -1.59 1.67
N ARG A 175 11.92 -1.26 2.69
CA ARG A 175 13.17 -1.96 3.02
C ARG A 175 13.00 -3.44 3.37
N GLY A 176 11.79 -3.89 3.71
CA GLY A 176 11.50 -5.32 3.87
C GLY A 176 12.32 -6.03 4.95
N GLY A 177 12.87 -5.29 5.92
CA GLY A 177 13.73 -5.81 6.99
C GLY A 177 15.24 -5.62 6.79
N ASP A 178 15.70 -5.09 5.66
CA ASP A 178 17.11 -4.74 5.44
C ASP A 178 17.32 -3.21 5.50
N GLU A 179 17.97 -2.75 6.57
CA GLU A 179 18.21 -1.32 6.80
C GLU A 179 19.07 -0.65 5.72
N ASN A 180 19.87 -1.43 4.98
CA ASN A 180 20.77 -0.92 3.95
C ASN A 180 20.24 -1.14 2.52
N ALA A 181 18.98 -1.58 2.39
CA ALA A 181 18.36 -1.79 1.09
C ALA A 181 18.19 -0.47 0.32
N ILE A 182 18.66 -0.46 -0.93
CA ILE A 182 18.46 0.64 -1.88
C ILE A 182 17.13 0.49 -2.62
N PHE A 183 16.75 -0.75 -2.93
CA PHE A 183 15.48 -1.13 -3.57
C PHE A 183 14.69 -2.08 -2.65
N PRO A 184 13.38 -2.27 -2.86
CA PRO A 184 12.57 -3.15 -2.03
C PRO A 184 12.95 -4.64 -2.09
N TRP A 185 13.77 -5.05 -3.05
CA TRP A 185 14.22 -6.42 -3.23
C TRP A 185 15.70 -6.57 -2.89
N PRO A 186 16.18 -7.81 -2.64
CA PRO A 186 17.58 -8.04 -2.38
C PRO A 186 18.46 -7.71 -3.61
N GLY A 187 19.53 -6.96 -3.37
CA GLY A 187 20.54 -6.61 -4.37
C GLY A 187 20.52 -5.13 -4.76
N LEU A 188 21.46 -4.77 -5.65
CA LEU A 188 21.68 -3.38 -6.08
C LEU A 188 21.16 -3.10 -7.50
N GLY A 189 20.67 -4.13 -8.19
CA GLY A 189 20.23 -4.03 -9.58
C GLY A 189 18.71 -4.08 -9.70
N LEU A 190 18.20 -3.56 -10.81
CA LEU A 190 16.76 -3.59 -11.15
C LEU A 190 16.30 -4.91 -11.75
N ARG A 191 17.25 -5.83 -11.98
CA ARG A 191 17.00 -7.11 -12.65
C ARG A 191 17.17 -8.26 -11.67
N ASN A 192 16.29 -9.24 -11.81
CA ASN A 192 16.34 -10.45 -11.02
C ASN A 192 17.60 -11.25 -11.37
N THR A 193 18.30 -11.71 -10.34
CA THR A 193 19.54 -12.48 -10.45
C THR A 193 19.32 -13.99 -10.35
N THR A 194 18.12 -14.42 -9.93
CA THR A 194 17.74 -15.83 -9.79
C THR A 194 17.71 -16.52 -11.15
N ASP A 195 18.28 -17.72 -11.28
CA ASP A 195 18.41 -18.42 -12.57
C ASP A 195 17.10 -18.54 -13.35
N LYS A 196 15.97 -18.78 -12.67
CA LYS A 196 14.65 -18.91 -13.31
C LYS A 196 14.14 -17.61 -13.96
N PHE A 197 14.49 -16.46 -13.40
CA PHE A 197 13.95 -15.15 -13.79
C PHE A 197 15.07 -14.19 -14.21
N LYS A 198 16.25 -14.73 -14.50
CA LYS A 198 17.47 -13.97 -14.68
C LYS A 198 17.30 -12.92 -15.77
N GLY A 199 17.59 -11.67 -15.42
CA GLY A 199 17.52 -10.54 -16.34
C GLY A 199 16.12 -9.93 -16.49
N GLN A 200 15.06 -10.49 -15.92
CA GLN A 200 13.75 -9.82 -15.88
C GLN A 200 13.80 -8.62 -14.94
N PHE A 201 13.09 -7.54 -15.25
CA PHE A 201 12.96 -6.42 -14.33
C PHE A 201 12.08 -6.78 -13.14
N MET A 202 12.38 -6.19 -12.00
CA MET A 202 11.69 -6.46 -10.73
C MET A 202 10.59 -5.44 -10.40
N ALA A 203 10.38 -4.47 -11.29
CA ALA A 203 9.41 -3.39 -11.14
C ALA A 203 8.92 -2.93 -12.52
N ASN A 204 7.76 -2.27 -12.53
CA ASN A 204 7.19 -1.57 -13.70
C ASN A 204 7.70 -0.13 -13.74
N PHE A 205 8.53 0.23 -14.74
CA PHE A 205 9.14 1.55 -14.83
C PHE A 205 9.67 1.87 -16.24
N THR A 206 9.89 3.15 -16.54
CA THR A 206 10.42 3.55 -17.84
C THR A 206 11.95 3.60 -17.84
N ARG A 207 12.58 2.89 -18.78
CA ARG A 207 14.05 2.90 -18.93
C ARG A 207 14.54 4.17 -19.63
N GLY A 208 13.72 4.76 -20.50
CA GLY A 208 14.06 5.89 -21.35
C GLY A 208 12.84 6.44 -22.09
N GLY A 209 12.96 7.64 -22.64
CA GLY A 209 11.86 8.25 -23.39
C GLY A 209 11.48 7.39 -24.60
N GLY A 210 10.21 7.03 -24.71
CA GLY A 210 9.69 6.19 -25.80
C GLY A 210 9.77 4.68 -25.55
N ASP A 211 10.29 4.23 -24.41
CA ASP A 211 10.50 2.82 -24.09
C ASP A 211 9.40 2.22 -23.19
N TYR A 212 8.14 2.59 -23.46
CA TYR A 212 6.98 2.15 -22.65
C TYR A 212 6.53 0.71 -22.97
N MET A 213 6.93 0.15 -24.12
CA MET A 213 6.38 -1.10 -24.65
C MET A 213 7.44 -2.14 -25.05
N GLY A 214 8.72 -1.88 -24.79
CA GLY A 214 9.81 -2.75 -25.20
C GLY A 214 9.91 -2.99 -26.72
N VAL A 215 10.38 -4.17 -27.08
CA VAL A 215 10.54 -4.61 -28.49
C VAL A 215 9.28 -5.36 -28.91
N ALA A 216 8.87 -5.24 -30.18
CA ALA A 216 7.70 -5.95 -30.70
C ALA A 216 7.68 -7.43 -30.30
N GLY A 217 6.65 -7.84 -29.55
CA GLY A 217 6.47 -9.21 -29.04
C GLY A 217 6.94 -9.46 -27.60
N SER A 218 7.65 -8.52 -26.96
CA SER A 218 8.02 -8.61 -25.54
C SER A 218 8.10 -7.22 -24.89
N LEU A 219 7.22 -6.98 -23.93
CA LEU A 219 7.34 -5.83 -23.03
C LEU A 219 8.67 -5.93 -22.26
N ASN A 220 9.30 -4.80 -21.95
CA ASN A 220 10.61 -4.80 -21.28
C ASN A 220 10.51 -5.31 -19.85
N ASP A 221 9.52 -4.79 -19.12
CA ASP A 221 9.22 -5.02 -17.71
C ASP A 221 7.94 -5.83 -17.51
N GLY A 222 7.13 -6.03 -18.55
CA GLY A 222 5.97 -6.93 -18.51
C GLY A 222 4.63 -6.21 -18.34
N ALA A 223 4.62 -4.88 -18.36
CA ALA A 223 3.43 -4.05 -18.39
C ALA A 223 3.55 -2.94 -19.44
N ASP A 224 2.42 -2.39 -19.87
CA ASP A 224 2.34 -1.33 -20.87
C ASP A 224 2.29 0.06 -20.24
N ILE A 225 1.40 0.24 -19.25
CA ILE A 225 1.43 1.37 -18.34
C ILE A 225 1.32 0.87 -16.90
N THR A 226 0.27 0.17 -16.53
CA THR A 226 0.14 -0.38 -15.16
C THR A 226 0.18 -1.88 -15.23
N ALA A 227 0.67 -2.48 -14.16
CA ALA A 227 0.60 -3.90 -13.92
C ALA A 227 -0.50 -4.15 -12.86
N PRO A 228 -1.10 -5.36 -12.84
CA PRO A 228 -1.87 -5.82 -11.71
C PRO A 228 -1.10 -5.67 -10.38
N VAL A 229 -1.79 -5.41 -9.29
CA VAL A 229 -1.17 -5.05 -7.99
C VAL A 229 -0.35 -6.17 -7.33
N GLN A 230 -0.47 -7.41 -7.81
CA GLN A 230 0.33 -8.58 -7.40
C GLN A 230 1.34 -8.99 -8.47
N SER A 231 1.75 -8.06 -9.31
CA SER A 231 2.82 -8.28 -10.28
C SER A 231 4.19 -8.20 -9.60
N TYR A 232 5.21 -8.75 -10.26
CA TYR A 232 6.59 -8.78 -9.76
C TYR A 232 6.73 -9.57 -8.43
N TRP A 233 7.89 -9.45 -7.78
CA TRP A 233 8.20 -10.18 -6.55
C TRP A 233 7.97 -9.29 -5.33
N PRO A 234 7.39 -9.83 -4.25
CA PRO A 234 7.23 -9.07 -3.03
C PRO A 234 8.57 -8.86 -2.31
N ASN A 235 8.64 -7.83 -1.48
CA ASN A 235 9.78 -7.60 -0.60
C ASN A 235 9.82 -8.58 0.60
N GLY A 236 10.79 -8.40 1.50
CA GLY A 236 10.96 -9.26 2.68
C GLY A 236 9.77 -9.32 3.65
N PHE A 237 8.85 -8.33 3.61
CA PHE A 237 7.60 -8.34 4.37
C PHE A 237 6.41 -8.92 3.61
N GLY A 238 6.59 -9.27 2.32
CA GLY A 238 5.50 -9.73 1.48
C GLY A 238 4.72 -8.61 0.80
N LEU A 239 5.28 -7.39 0.70
CA LEU A 239 4.65 -6.24 0.05
C LEU A 239 5.02 -6.20 -1.42
N TYR A 240 4.03 -5.98 -2.29
CA TYR A 240 4.21 -5.88 -3.74
C TYR A 240 4.31 -4.42 -4.18
N ASN A 241 4.95 -4.20 -5.33
CA ASN A 241 4.97 -2.91 -6.03
C ASN A 241 5.44 -1.69 -5.21
N MET A 242 6.15 -1.87 -4.08
CA MET A 242 6.76 -0.77 -3.33
C MET A 242 7.73 0.08 -4.20
N ALA A 243 8.16 -0.42 -5.34
CA ALA A 243 8.89 0.35 -6.34
C ALA A 243 8.27 0.12 -7.73
N GLY A 244 7.97 1.22 -8.40
CA GLY A 244 7.38 1.25 -9.73
C GLY A 244 5.87 1.14 -9.69
N ASN A 245 5.27 0.78 -10.81
CA ASN A 245 3.82 0.73 -10.99
C ASN A 245 3.16 2.07 -10.68
N VAL A 246 2.51 2.30 -9.55
CA VAL A 246 2.01 3.65 -9.19
C VAL A 246 2.83 4.27 -8.07
N ALA A 247 2.92 5.60 -8.07
CA ALA A 247 3.51 6.28 -6.93
C ALA A 247 2.56 6.16 -5.74
N GLU A 248 3.08 6.10 -4.52
CA GLU A 248 2.24 5.99 -3.31
C GLU A 248 2.22 7.32 -2.55
N MET A 249 1.03 7.71 -2.06
CA MET A 249 0.83 8.94 -1.29
C MET A 249 1.38 8.71 0.11
N VAL A 250 2.09 9.70 0.63
CA VAL A 250 2.46 9.75 2.05
C VAL A 250 1.70 10.89 2.74
N GLN A 251 1.71 10.91 4.06
CA GLN A 251 1.06 11.93 4.87
C GLN A 251 1.61 13.33 4.59
N GLU A 252 2.89 13.43 4.24
CA GLU A 252 3.56 14.67 3.90
C GLU A 252 3.00 15.26 2.60
N GLU A 253 2.55 16.51 2.67
CA GLU A 253 1.90 17.18 1.54
C GLU A 253 2.82 17.29 0.32
N GLY A 254 2.29 16.94 -0.86
CA GLY A 254 3.03 17.02 -2.12
C GLY A 254 4.17 16.01 -2.26
N ARG A 255 4.26 14.99 -1.39
CA ARG A 255 5.24 13.92 -1.49
C ARG A 255 4.59 12.61 -1.91
N THR A 256 5.33 11.86 -2.71
CA THR A 256 5.01 10.50 -3.12
C THR A 256 6.26 9.64 -3.11
N ARG A 257 6.08 8.33 -3.03
CA ARG A 257 7.17 7.34 -2.97
C ARG A 257 6.99 6.21 -3.98
N GLY A 258 8.03 5.40 -4.16
CA GLY A 258 8.04 4.23 -5.06
C GLY A 258 8.23 4.55 -6.54
N GLY A 259 7.94 5.77 -6.98
CA GLY A 259 7.93 6.10 -8.41
C GLY A 259 6.75 5.44 -9.12
N SER A 260 6.69 5.52 -10.44
CA SER A 260 5.62 4.90 -11.23
C SER A 260 6.19 4.25 -12.49
N TRP A 261 5.33 3.66 -13.32
CA TRP A 261 5.71 3.16 -14.65
C TRP A 261 6.32 4.24 -15.55
N ALA A 262 5.98 5.51 -15.30
CA ALA A 262 6.52 6.64 -16.04
C ALA A 262 7.82 7.18 -15.44
N SER A 263 8.25 6.65 -14.28
CA SER A 263 9.45 7.05 -13.58
C SER A 263 10.68 6.27 -14.06
N ARG A 264 11.83 6.93 -14.03
CA ARG A 264 13.11 6.30 -14.31
C ARG A 264 13.63 5.54 -13.10
N ALA A 265 14.56 4.63 -13.35
CA ALA A 265 15.22 3.82 -12.33
C ALA A 265 15.60 4.53 -11.01
N PRO A 266 16.20 5.75 -11.00
CA PRO A 266 16.59 6.40 -9.74
C PRO A 266 15.41 6.80 -8.83
N TYR A 267 14.20 6.89 -9.38
CA TYR A 267 13.00 7.21 -8.60
C TYR A 267 12.39 5.98 -7.90
N LEU A 268 12.93 4.78 -8.17
CA LEU A 268 12.51 3.52 -7.56
C LEU A 268 13.30 3.22 -6.28
N GLU A 269 14.32 4.01 -5.99
CA GLU A 269 15.11 3.90 -4.78
C GLU A 269 14.28 4.34 -3.56
N ILE A 270 14.50 3.70 -2.41
CA ILE A 270 13.75 3.91 -1.16
C ILE A 270 14.07 5.26 -0.51
#